data_AF-A0A8C4X6A9-F1
#
_entry.id   AF-A0A8C4X6A9-F1
#
_cell.length_a   1.000
_cell.length_b   1.000
_cell.length_c   1.000
_cell.angle_alpha   90.00
_cell.angle_beta   90.00
_cell.angle_gamma   90.00
#
_symmetry.space_group_name_H-M   'P 1'
#
loop_
_entity.id
_entity.type
_entity.pdbx_description
1 polymer ?
#
loop_
_entity_poly.entity_id
_entity_poly.type
_entity_poly.pdbx_seq_one_letter_code
_entity_poly.pdbx_strand_id
1 'polypeptide(L)'
;MGLLIFAFICGILIFQVNGSRLRQEDSPPRIVEHPSDLIVSKGEPATLNCKAEGRPTPTIEWYKDGERVETDKDDPRSHRMLLPTGSLFFLRIVHGRRSKPDEGSYICVARNYLGEAVSRNASLEVACEYPFLRYFHLL
;
A
#
# COMPACT_ATOMS: atom_id res chain seq x y z
N MET A 1 38.46 -3.24 17.64
CA MET A 1 39.62 -3.18 16.73
C MET A 1 39.53 -4.39 15.81
N GLY A 2 38.94 -4.24 14.63
CA GLY A 2 38.75 -5.37 13.70
C GLY A 2 40.07 -5.70 13.01
N LEU A 3 40.49 -6.96 13.04
CA LEU A 3 41.63 -7.42 12.24
C LEU A 3 41.26 -7.36 10.75
N LEU A 4 42.05 -6.65 9.96
CA LEU A 4 42.00 -6.69 8.50
C LEU A 4 42.62 -8.02 8.04
N ILE A 5 41.84 -8.85 7.35
CA ILE A 5 42.37 -10.06 6.70
C ILE A 5 42.58 -9.73 5.23
N PHE A 6 43.84 -9.78 4.79
CA PHE A 6 44.22 -9.67 3.39
C PHE A 6 44.00 -11.03 2.72
N ALA A 7 43.07 -11.11 1.77
CA ALA A 7 42.89 -12.28 0.91
C ALA A 7 43.31 -11.91 -0.52
N PHE A 8 44.24 -12.68 -1.09
CA PHE A 8 44.65 -12.57 -2.48
C PHE A 8 43.75 -13.46 -3.33
N ILE A 9 42.66 -12.91 -3.87
CA ILE A 9 41.89 -13.57 -4.92
C ILE A 9 42.27 -12.90 -6.24
N CYS A 10 42.89 -13.66 -7.15
CA CYS A 10 43.21 -13.21 -8.52
C CYS A 10 44.07 -11.92 -8.60
N GLY A 11 45.09 -11.78 -7.73
CA GLY A 11 46.07 -10.69 -7.84
C GLY A 11 45.57 -9.29 -7.47
N ILE A 12 44.33 -9.14 -7.00
CA ILE A 12 43.78 -7.88 -6.50
C ILE A 12 43.77 -7.92 -4.97
N LEU A 13 44.29 -6.87 -4.34
CA LEU A 13 44.21 -6.69 -2.89
C LEU A 13 42.77 -6.26 -2.55
N ILE A 14 41.93 -7.20 -2.13
CA ILE A 14 40.54 -6.91 -1.73
C ILE A 14 40.49 -6.85 -0.19
N PHE A 15 40.02 -5.74 0.37
CA PHE A 15 39.72 -5.64 1.80
C PHE A 15 38.42 -6.41 2.08
N GLN A 16 38.51 -7.62 2.63
CA GLN A 16 37.35 -8.34 3.16
C GLN A 16 37.28 -8.07 4.67
N VAL A 17 36.30 -7.27 5.11
CA VAL A 17 36.04 -7.08 6.54
C VAL A 17 35.45 -8.38 7.08
N ASN A 18 36.28 -9.18 7.74
CA ASN A 18 35.90 -10.48 8.28
C ASN A 18 34.76 -10.31 9.30
N GLY A 19 33.55 -10.80 8.96
CA GLY A 19 32.38 -10.78 9.87
C GLY A 19 31.38 -9.62 9.70
N SER A 20 31.46 -8.80 8.65
CA SER A 20 30.39 -7.83 8.37
C SER A 20 29.28 -8.44 7.50
N ARG A 21 28.09 -8.61 8.10
CA ARG A 21 26.83 -8.62 7.34
C ARG A 21 26.89 -7.37 6.47
N LEU A 22 26.84 -7.48 5.13
CA LEU A 22 26.78 -6.32 4.24
C LEU A 22 25.70 -5.40 4.83
N ARG A 23 26.07 -4.23 5.36
CA ARG A 23 25.09 -3.28 5.86
C ARG A 23 24.30 -2.90 4.63
N GLN A 24 23.08 -3.38 4.55
CA GLN A 24 22.28 -3.08 3.39
C GLN A 24 21.89 -1.62 3.51
N GLU A 25 22.43 -0.81 2.60
CA GLU A 25 22.34 0.64 2.65
C GLU A 25 20.87 1.06 2.76
N ASP A 26 20.63 2.03 3.64
CA ASP A 26 19.33 2.63 3.78
C ASP A 26 18.95 3.37 2.48
N SER A 27 17.67 3.32 2.12
CA SER A 27 17.15 3.87 0.88
C SER A 27 15.79 4.53 1.10
N PRO A 28 15.52 5.66 0.42
CA PRO A 28 14.24 6.34 0.55
C PRO A 28 13.09 5.46 0.04
N PRO A 29 11.84 5.73 0.45
CA PRO A 29 10.69 4.97 -0.01
C PRO A 29 10.51 5.14 -1.52
N ARG A 30 10.04 4.09 -2.17
CA ARG A 30 9.65 4.09 -3.58
C ARG A 30 8.42 3.23 -3.76
N ILE A 31 7.35 3.80 -4.31
CA ILE A 31 6.17 3.03 -4.70
C ILE A 31 6.53 2.17 -5.91
N VAL A 32 6.33 0.86 -5.79
CA VAL A 32 6.58 -0.14 -6.87
C VAL A 32 5.30 -0.72 -7.44
N GLU A 33 4.22 -0.68 -6.68
CA GLU A 33 2.87 -0.99 -7.15
C GLU A 33 1.97 0.18 -6.77
N HIS A 34 1.41 0.83 -7.79
CA HIS A 34 0.46 1.92 -7.61
C HIS A 34 -0.97 1.39 -7.64
N PRO A 35 -1.91 2.03 -6.93
CA PRO A 35 -3.31 1.66 -7.06
C PRO A 35 -3.83 1.97 -8.46
N SER A 36 -4.91 1.30 -8.82
CA SER A 36 -5.63 1.49 -10.08
C SER A 36 -7.10 1.75 -9.76
N ASP A 37 -7.77 2.46 -10.66
CA ASP A 37 -9.19 2.76 -10.54
C ASP A 37 -10.01 1.47 -10.39
N LEU A 38 -11.02 1.52 -9.51
CA LEU A 38 -11.82 0.37 -9.14
C LEU A 38 -13.30 0.75 -9.11
N ILE A 39 -14.11 -0.04 -9.84
CA ILE A 39 -15.57 0.00 -9.76
C ILE A 39 -16.04 -1.28 -9.07
N VAL A 40 -16.80 -1.14 -7.98
CA VAL A 40 -17.19 -2.28 -7.13
C VAL A 40 -18.62 -2.12 -6.62
N SER A 41 -19.37 -3.23 -6.54
CA SER A 41 -20.73 -3.23 -6.03
C SER A 41 -20.78 -2.91 -4.53
N LYS A 42 -21.84 -2.22 -4.10
CA LYS A 42 -22.11 -1.98 -2.69
C LYS A 42 -22.17 -3.32 -1.93
N GLY A 43 -21.51 -3.39 -0.78
CA GLY A 43 -21.54 -4.56 0.11
C GLY A 43 -20.49 -5.62 -0.22
N GLU A 44 -19.91 -5.58 -1.42
CA GLU A 44 -18.84 -6.50 -1.82
C GLU A 44 -17.49 -6.06 -1.23
N PRO A 45 -16.55 -6.99 -1.01
CA PRO A 45 -15.19 -6.66 -0.62
C PRO A 45 -14.41 -6.02 -1.77
N ALA A 46 -13.37 -5.26 -1.45
CA ALA A 46 -12.51 -4.59 -2.42
C ALA A 46 -11.08 -4.42 -1.90
N THR A 47 -10.12 -4.29 -2.81
CA THR A 47 -8.72 -4.00 -2.46
C THR A 47 -8.17 -2.92 -3.38
N LEU A 48 -7.62 -1.86 -2.79
CA LEU A 48 -6.72 -0.95 -3.49
C LEU A 48 -5.28 -1.36 -3.21
N ASN A 49 -4.58 -1.81 -4.24
CA ASN A 49 -3.20 -2.27 -4.10
C ASN A 49 -2.23 -1.11 -3.96
N CYS A 50 -1.28 -1.24 -3.03
CA CYS A 50 -0.13 -0.37 -2.95
C CYS A 50 1.03 -1.15 -2.35
N LYS A 51 2.21 -1.03 -2.96
CA LYS A 51 3.44 -1.63 -2.46
C LYS A 51 4.57 -0.63 -2.55
N ALA A 52 5.33 -0.50 -1.48
CA ALA A 52 6.51 0.34 -1.42
C ALA A 52 7.76 -0.47 -1.04
N GLU A 53 8.89 -0.08 -1.59
CA GLU A 53 10.22 -0.54 -1.19
C GLU A 53 10.96 0.61 -0.51
N GLY A 54 11.93 0.28 0.33
CA GLY A 54 12.76 1.25 1.04
C GLY A 54 13.46 0.57 2.21
N ARG A 55 14.53 1.19 2.71
CA ARG A 55 15.27 0.70 3.87
C ARG A 55 15.52 1.86 4.82
N PRO A 56 15.08 1.77 6.09
CA PRO A 56 14.19 0.77 6.68
C PRO A 56 12.86 0.65 5.93
N THR A 57 12.17 -0.48 6.12
CA THR A 57 10.88 -0.77 5.47
C THR A 57 9.91 0.39 5.68
N PRO A 58 9.37 1.01 4.63
CA PRO A 58 8.47 2.15 4.77
C PRO A 58 7.15 1.77 5.44
N THR A 59 6.62 2.67 6.26
CA THR A 59 5.22 2.62 6.70
C THR A 59 4.33 3.19 5.61
N ILE A 60 3.15 2.60 5.40
CA ILE A 60 2.19 3.05 4.39
C ILE A 60 0.93 3.56 5.09
N GLU A 61 0.47 4.74 4.67
CA GLU A 61 -0.82 5.32 5.04
C GLU A 61 -1.63 5.63 3.79
N TRP A 62 -2.95 5.67 3.94
CA TRP A 62 -3.86 6.00 2.85
C TRP A 62 -4.56 7.32 3.10
N TYR A 63 -4.79 8.07 2.02
CA TYR A 63 -5.54 9.31 2.03
C TYR A 63 -6.65 9.22 0.99
N LYS A 64 -7.83 9.72 1.34
CA LYS A 64 -8.99 9.82 0.46
C LYS A 64 -9.42 11.27 0.40
N ASP A 65 -9.43 11.83 -0.81
CA ASP A 65 -9.84 13.23 -1.05
C ASP A 65 -9.07 14.25 -0.16
N GLY A 66 -7.81 13.92 0.16
CA GLY A 66 -6.93 14.73 1.02
C GLY A 66 -6.98 14.39 2.52
N GLU A 67 -7.94 13.60 2.98
CA GLU A 67 -8.10 13.22 4.39
C GLU A 67 -7.50 11.84 4.68
N ARG A 68 -6.84 11.68 5.84
CA ARG A 68 -6.26 10.39 6.24
C ARG A 68 -7.37 9.35 6.44
N VAL A 69 -7.17 8.16 5.88
CA VAL A 69 -8.10 7.04 6.03
C VAL A 69 -7.80 6.31 7.34
N GLU A 70 -8.79 6.23 8.22
CA GLU A 70 -8.72 5.38 9.41
C GLU A 70 -8.90 3.90 9.04
N THR A 71 -8.02 3.04 9.56
CA THR A 71 -8.07 1.58 9.37
C THR A 71 -8.20 0.83 10.69
N ASP A 72 -8.25 -0.49 10.61
CA ASP A 72 -8.16 -1.45 11.73
C ASP A 72 -7.01 -1.18 12.73
N LYS A 73 -5.95 -0.49 12.29
CA LYS A 73 -4.82 -0.09 13.17
C LYS A 73 -5.15 1.11 14.06
N ASP A 74 -6.10 1.94 13.65
CA ASP A 74 -6.54 3.12 14.38
C ASP A 74 -7.81 2.81 15.21
N ASP A 75 -8.78 2.09 14.62
CA ASP A 75 -9.98 1.57 15.29
C ASP A 75 -10.24 0.11 14.88
N PRO A 76 -10.19 -0.85 15.83
CA PRO A 76 -10.48 -2.27 15.57
C PRO A 76 -11.88 -2.55 15.00
N ARG A 77 -12.81 -1.59 15.06
CA ARG A 77 -14.16 -1.69 14.48
C ARG A 77 -14.24 -1.20 13.03
N SER A 78 -13.17 -0.62 12.49
CA SER A 78 -13.13 -0.16 11.10
C SER A 78 -13.38 -1.31 10.14
N HIS A 79 -14.18 -1.06 9.09
CA HIS A 79 -14.37 -2.04 8.01
C HIS A 79 -13.24 -2.02 6.98
N ARG A 80 -12.23 -1.17 7.19
CA ARG A 80 -11.05 -0.99 6.33
C ARG A 80 -9.82 -1.54 7.05
N MET A 81 -9.05 -2.35 6.36
CA MET A 81 -7.88 -3.03 6.90
C MET A 81 -6.63 -2.64 6.11
N LEU A 82 -5.55 -2.30 6.82
CA LEU A 82 -4.25 -2.07 6.21
C LEU A 82 -3.46 -3.38 6.17
N LEU A 83 -3.34 -3.98 4.98
CA LEU A 83 -2.63 -5.24 4.82
C LEU A 83 -1.12 -5.07 5.00
N PRO A 84 -0.38 -6.14 5.38
CA PRO A 84 1.08 -6.09 5.48
C PRO A 84 1.80 -5.71 4.18
N THR A 85 1.15 -5.89 3.03
CA THR A 85 1.66 -5.47 1.73
C THR A 85 1.67 -3.95 1.54
N GLY A 86 0.85 -3.22 2.31
CA GLY A 86 0.53 -1.81 2.10
C GLY A 86 -0.84 -1.57 1.46
N SER A 87 -1.48 -2.62 0.94
CA SER A 87 -2.80 -2.52 0.30
C SER A 87 -3.90 -2.17 1.30
N LEU A 88 -4.86 -1.35 0.87
CA LEU A 88 -6.07 -1.04 1.63
C LEU A 88 -7.18 -2.03 1.24
N PHE A 89 -7.57 -2.88 2.17
CA PHE A 89 -8.63 -3.85 2.00
C PHE A 89 -9.92 -3.36 2.66
N PHE A 90 -11.04 -3.45 1.95
CA PHE A 90 -12.38 -3.15 2.45
C PHE A 90 -13.10 -4.47 2.65
N LEU A 91 -13.55 -4.75 3.87
CA LEU A 91 -14.38 -5.93 4.17
C LEU A 91 -15.70 -5.91 3.39
N ARG A 92 -16.26 -4.70 3.22
CA ARG A 92 -17.45 -4.42 2.41
C ARG A 92 -17.45 -2.97 2.00
N ILE A 93 -17.90 -2.67 0.79
CA ILE A 93 -18.07 -1.29 0.33
C ILE A 93 -19.34 -0.67 0.90
N VAL A 94 -19.19 0.45 1.61
CA VAL A 94 -20.27 1.19 2.26
C VAL A 94 -20.71 2.36 1.39
N HIS A 95 -21.95 2.28 0.90
CA HIS A 95 -22.61 3.33 0.13
C HIS A 95 -24.04 3.57 0.64
N GLY A 96 -24.28 4.74 1.22
CA GLY A 96 -25.58 5.19 1.72
C GLY A 96 -26.13 6.36 0.91
N ARG A 97 -27.44 6.61 1.01
CA ARG A 97 -28.09 7.72 0.29
C ARG A 97 -27.58 9.10 0.70
N ARG A 98 -27.15 9.27 1.95
CA ARG A 98 -26.68 10.55 2.53
C ARG A 98 -25.16 10.59 2.77
N SER A 99 -24.50 9.44 2.75
CA SER A 99 -23.07 9.33 3.04
C SER A 99 -22.47 8.21 2.21
N LYS A 100 -21.35 8.53 1.54
CA LYS A 100 -20.58 7.62 0.70
C LYS A 100 -19.15 7.55 1.24
N PRO A 101 -18.95 6.93 2.41
CA PRO A 101 -17.69 7.03 3.12
C PRO A 101 -16.52 6.35 2.40
N ASP A 102 -16.77 5.41 1.48
CA ASP A 102 -15.73 4.69 0.72
C ASP A 102 -15.55 5.19 -0.71
N GLU A 103 -16.51 5.91 -1.30
CA GLU A 103 -16.35 6.51 -2.63
C GLU A 103 -15.40 7.72 -2.53
N GLY A 104 -14.47 7.86 -3.48
CA GLY A 104 -13.51 8.96 -3.50
C GLY A 104 -12.23 8.65 -4.28
N SER A 105 -11.31 9.63 -4.30
CA SER A 105 -9.97 9.50 -4.89
C SER A 105 -8.94 9.15 -3.83
N TYR A 106 -8.26 8.03 -4.00
CA TYR A 106 -7.31 7.49 -3.05
C TYR A 106 -5.86 7.64 -3.51
N ILE A 107 -4.97 7.89 -2.55
CA ILE A 107 -3.51 7.75 -2.68
C ILE A 107 -2.95 6.98 -1.49
N CYS A 108 -1.86 6.25 -1.72
CA CYS A 108 -1.02 5.75 -0.63
C CYS A 108 0.25 6.58 -0.51
N VAL A 109 0.69 6.77 0.73
CA VAL A 109 1.88 7.53 1.08
C VAL A 109 2.80 6.61 1.88
N ALA A 110 4.00 6.36 1.37
CA ALA A 110 5.01 5.53 1.99
C ALA A 110 6.10 6.40 2.64
N ARG A 111 6.42 6.18 3.91
CA ARG A 111 7.38 7.00 4.69
C ARG A 111 8.44 6.15 5.37
N ASN A 112 9.68 6.64 5.37
CA ASN A 112 10.72 6.21 6.30
C ASN A 112 11.55 7.44 6.69
N TYR A 113 12.62 7.27 7.47
CA TYR A 113 13.40 8.43 7.96
C TYR A 113 14.16 9.18 6.84
N LEU A 114 14.31 8.59 5.66
CA LEU A 114 14.96 9.20 4.51
C LEU A 114 14.00 9.99 3.62
N GLY A 115 12.68 9.86 3.82
CA GLY A 115 11.70 10.66 3.10
C GLY A 115 10.36 9.98 2.89
N GLU A 116 9.70 10.38 1.81
CA GLU A 116 8.33 10.04 1.48
C GLU A 116 8.18 9.78 -0.02
N ALA A 117 7.33 8.82 -0.37
CA ALA A 117 6.87 8.60 -1.73
C ALA A 117 5.34 8.55 -1.77
N VAL A 118 4.75 9.24 -2.74
CA VAL A 118 3.30 9.31 -2.95
C VAL A 118 2.93 8.54 -4.22
N SER A 119 1.85 7.76 -4.17
CA SER A 119 1.37 7.02 -5.34
C SER A 119 0.66 7.91 -6.35
N ARG A 120 0.32 7.33 -7.52
CA ARG A 120 -0.72 7.90 -8.38
C ARG A 120 -2.07 7.82 -7.67
N ASN A 121 -3.01 8.67 -8.10
CA ASN A 121 -4.40 8.58 -7.69
C ASN A 121 -5.06 7.33 -8.27
N ALA A 122 -6.01 6.79 -7.52
CA ALA A 122 -6.99 5.82 -8.00
C ALA A 122 -8.39 6.21 -7.53
N SER A 123 -9.38 6.14 -8.40
CA SER A 123 -10.78 6.30 -8.00
C SER A 123 -11.35 4.99 -7.46
N LEU A 124 -12.14 5.09 -6.39
CA LEU A 124 -13.05 4.02 -5.98
C LEU A 124 -14.48 4.48 -6.21
N GLU A 125 -15.16 3.81 -7.14
CA GLU A 125 -16.53 4.10 -7.52
C GLU A 125 -17.45 2.91 -7.20
N VAL A 126 -18.68 3.22 -6.80
CA VAL A 126 -19.67 2.18 -6.49
C VAL A 126 -20.51 1.89 -7.72
N ALA A 127 -20.54 0.63 -8.16
CA ALA A 127 -21.33 0.20 -9.30
C ALA A 127 -22.81 0.52 -9.08
N CYS A 128 -23.46 1.16 -10.07
CA CYS A 128 -24.89 1.37 -10.06
C CYS A 128 -25.61 0.04 -10.33
N GLU A 129 -26.35 -0.49 -9.37
CA GLU A 129 -27.29 -1.57 -9.67
C GLU A 129 -28.53 -0.98 -10.36
N TYR A 130 -28.81 -1.43 -11.58
CA TYR A 130 -30.09 -1.17 -12.25
C TYR A 130 -31.11 -2.23 -11.82
N PRO A 131 -32.08 -1.92 -10.93
CA PRO A 131 -33.06 -2.89 -10.46
C PRO A 131 -33.91 -3.48 -11.59
N PHE A 132 -34.02 -2.80 -12.73
CA PHE A 132 -34.83 -3.25 -13.87
C PHE A 132 -34.20 -4.39 -14.69
N LEU A 133 -32.88 -4.62 -14.61
CA LEU A 133 -32.22 -5.69 -15.37
C LEU A 133 -32.27 -7.06 -14.65
N ARG A 134 -32.56 -7.08 -13.33
CA ARG A 134 -32.79 -8.36 -12.60
C ARG A 134 -34.08 -9.06 -13.02
N TYR A 135 -35.03 -8.35 -13.63
CA TYR A 135 -36.31 -8.92 -14.07
C TYR A 135 -36.25 -9.60 -15.45
N PHE A 136 -35.23 -9.33 -16.27
CA PHE A 136 -35.11 -9.93 -17.61
C PHE A 136 -34.50 -11.33 -17.62
N HIS A 137 -33.87 -11.77 -16.53
CA HIS A 137 -33.32 -13.13 -16.39
C HIS A 137 -34.29 -14.13 -15.73
N LEU A 138 -35.51 -13.70 -15.38
CA LEU A 138 -36.53 -14.52 -14.73
C LEU A 138 -37.77 -14.78 -15.62
N LEU A 139 -37.65 -14.55 -16.94
CA LEU A 139 -38.67 -14.89 -17.94
C LEU A 139 -38.14 -15.93 -18.92
#